data_AF-A0A7C0Y0Y8-F1
#
_entry.id   AF-A0A7C0Y0Y8-F1
#
_cell.length_a   1.000
_cell.length_b   1.000
_cell.length_c   1.000
_cell.angle_alpha   90.00
_cell.angle_beta   90.00
_cell.angle_gamma   90.00
#
_symmetry.space_group_name_H-M   'P 1'
#
loop_
_entity.id
_entity.type
_entity.pdbx_description
1 polymer ?
#
loop_
_entity_poly.entity_id
_entity_poly.type
_entity_poly.pdbx_seq_one_letter_code
_entity_poly.pdbx_strand_id
1 'polypeptide(L)' 'MPKVYIVGVSLTKIDRHFDKSIKDLVSEVYDSLIGNLKEDCFDAIVVSSALSGVIYNQLNLASIITDYLQLKDLSVYN' A
#
# COMPACT_ATOMS: atom_id res chain seq x y z
N MET A 1 -3.40 -27.82 0.45
CA MET A 1 -3.08 -26.37 0.47
C MET A 1 -3.02 -25.87 -0.95
N PRO A 2 -3.77 -24.81 -1.31
CA PRO A 2 -3.57 -24.13 -2.58
C PRO A 2 -2.14 -23.58 -2.68
N LYS A 3 -1.59 -23.52 -3.89
CA LYS A 3 -0.29 -22.91 -4.15
C LYS A 3 -0.44 -21.39 -4.18
N VAL A 4 0.53 -20.68 -3.61
CA VAL A 4 0.55 -19.22 -3.56
C VAL A 4 1.68 -18.71 -4.45
N TYR A 5 1.41 -17.67 -5.21
CA TYR A 5 2.35 -17.05 -6.14
C TYR A 5 2.36 -15.53 -5.95
N ILE A 6 3.48 -14.91 -6.28
CA ILE A 6 3.62 -13.46 -6.33
C ILE A 6 3.44 -13.04 -7.79
N VAL A 7 2.45 -12.19 -8.06
CA VAL A 7 2.13 -11.71 -9.42
C VAL A 7 2.80 -10.38 -9.75
N GLY A 8 3.24 -9.62 -8.74
CA GLY A 8 3.95 -8.36 -8.91
C GLY A 8 4.60 -7.89 -7.61
N VAL A 9 5.67 -7.10 -7.74
CA VAL A 9 6.38 -6.45 -6.63
C VAL A 9 6.79 -5.06 -7.10
N SER A 10 6.63 -4.06 -6.23
CA SER A 10 7.04 -2.68 -6.47
C SER A 10 7.62 -2.09 -5.19
N LEU A 11 8.55 -1.16 -5.33
CA LEU A 11 9.22 -0.50 -4.22
C LEU A 11 9.71 0.88 -4.67
N THR A 12 9.41 1.92 -3.88
CA THR A 12 10.00 3.25 -4.08
C THR A 12 11.47 3.24 -3.68
N LYS A 13 12.28 4.13 -4.26
CA LYS A 13 13.71 4.23 -3.95
C LYS A 13 13.93 4.39 -2.44
N ILE A 14 14.90 3.69 -1.87
CA ILE A 14 15.28 3.90 -0.46
C ILE A 14 16.11 5.18 -0.37
N ASP A 15 15.53 6.24 0.16
CA ASP A 15 16.17 7.55 0.31
C ASP A 15 15.43 8.40 1.36
N ARG A 16 15.93 9.62 1.59
CA ARG A 16 15.29 10.62 2.45
C ARG A 16 14.26 11.44 1.66
N HIS A 17 13.04 10.92 1.59
CA HIS A 17 11.90 11.58 0.92
C HIS A 17 11.22 12.62 1.82
N PHE A 18 11.95 13.65 2.26
CA PHE A 18 11.40 14.69 3.14
C PHE A 18 10.30 15.54 2.48
N ASP A 19 10.23 15.50 1.16
CA ASP A 19 9.28 16.20 0.31
C ASP A 19 7.99 15.39 0.04
N LYS A 20 7.93 14.12 0.46
CA LYS A 20 6.80 13.24 0.20
C LYS A 20 6.08 12.83 1.47
N SER A 21 4.75 12.84 1.41
CA SER A 21 3.92 12.21 2.43
C SER A 21 3.88 10.69 2.25
N ILE A 22 3.38 9.97 3.26
CA ILE A 22 3.17 8.53 3.15
C ILE A 22 2.18 8.17 2.04
N LYS A 23 1.22 9.05 1.76
CA LYS A 23 0.25 8.88 0.67
C LYS A 23 0.94 8.95 -0.69
N ASP A 24 1.85 9.90 -0.87
CA ASP A 24 2.62 10.05 -2.10
C ASP A 24 3.52 8.83 -2.35
N LEU A 25 4.21 8.37 -1.30
CA LEU A 25 5.06 7.17 -1.36
C LEU A 25 4.25 5.91 -1.72
N VAL A 26 3.05 5.77 -1.16
CA VAL A 26 2.17 4.63 -1.46
C VAL A 26 1.60 4.73 -2.87
N SER A 27 1.19 5.91 -3.33
CA SER A 27 0.72 6.11 -4.72
C SER A 27 1.79 5.72 -5.72
N GLU A 28 3.02 6.20 -5.53
CA GLU A 28 4.14 5.90 -6.44
C GLU A 28 4.36 4.39 -6.60
N VAL A 29 4.34 3.65 -5.48
CA VAL A 29 4.52 2.20 -5.48
C VAL A 29 3.32 1.50 -6.12
N TYR A 30 2.11 1.93 -5.78
CA TYR A 30 0.86 1.37 -6.29
C TYR A 30 0.72 1.56 -7.79
N ASP A 31 0.95 2.76 -8.31
CA ASP A 31 0.85 3.08 -9.73
C ASP A 31 1.88 2.27 -10.54
N SER A 32 3.10 2.12 -10.01
CA SER A 32 4.12 1.27 -10.62
C SER A 32 3.79 -0.23 -10.55
N LEU A 33 3.02 -0.68 -9.56
CA LEU A 33 2.61 -2.08 -9.45
C LEU A 33 1.47 -2.38 -10.42
N ILE A 34 0.43 -1.54 -10.38
CA ILE A 34 -0.82 -1.74 -11.10
C ILE A 34 -0.63 -1.64 -12.61
N GLY A 35 0.25 -0.74 -13.07
CA GLY A 35 0.58 -0.61 -14.50
C GLY A 35 1.19 -1.88 -15.12
N ASN A 36 1.65 -2.84 -14.30
CA ASN A 36 2.20 -4.12 -14.73
C ASN A 36 1.20 -5.30 -14.60
N LEU A 37 0.02 -5.06 -14.04
CA LEU A 37 -1.02 -6.07 -13.83
C LEU A 37 -2.07 -5.98 -14.94
N LYS A 38 -2.68 -7.13 -15.26
CA LYS A 38 -3.73 -7.23 -16.29
C LYS A 38 -5.14 -7.03 -15.73
N GLU A 39 -5.32 -7.26 -14.43
CA GLU A 39 -6.58 -7.17 -13.70
C GLU A 39 -6.31 -6.67 -12.29
N ASP A 40 -7.18 -5.78 -11.81
CA ASP A 40 -6.99 -5.00 -10.58
C ASP A 40 -8.12 -5.27 -9.58
N CYS A 41 -8.46 -6.53 -9.37
CA CYS A 41 -9.40 -6.92 -8.33
C CYS A 41 -8.64 -7.40 -7.09
N PHE A 42 -8.63 -6.59 -6.04
CA PHE A 42 -8.00 -6.94 -4.76
C PHE A 42 -9.08 -7.33 -3.76
N ASP A 43 -9.03 -8.56 -3.24
CA ASP A 43 -9.95 -9.00 -2.19
C ASP A 43 -9.56 -8.49 -0.80
N ALA A 44 -8.28 -8.16 -0.60
CA ALA A 44 -7.76 -7.71 0.67
C ALA A 44 -6.48 -6.86 0.54
N ILE A 45 -6.27 -5.98 1.51
CA ILE A 45 -5.03 -5.22 1.70
C ILE A 45 -4.52 -5.43 3.13
N VAL A 46 -3.20 -5.61 3.24
CA VAL A 46 -2.50 -5.75 4.51
C VAL A 46 -1.39 -4.72 4.55
N VAL A 47 -1.41 -3.84 5.55
CA VAL A 47 -0.40 -2.77 5.70
C VAL A 47 0.27 -2.90 7.06
N SER A 48 1.59 -3.03 7.05
CA SER A 48 2.40 -3.03 8.28
C SER A 48 3.32 -1.83 8.31
N SER A 49 3.45 -1.20 9.48
CA SER A 49 4.34 -0.06 9.70
C SER A 49 4.88 -0.09 11.12
N ALA A 50 6.20 0.08 11.26
CA ALA A 50 6.87 0.08 12.55
C ALA A 50 6.76 1.43 13.29
N LEU A 51 6.58 2.54 12.56
CA LEU A 51 6.77 3.90 13.10
C LEU A 51 5.56 4.82 12.90
N SER A 52 4.53 4.42 12.15
CA SER A 52 3.39 5.30 11.86
C SER A 52 2.65 5.77 13.09
N GLY A 53 2.48 4.90 14.09
CA GLY A 53 1.86 5.26 15.37
C GLY A 53 2.71 6.21 16.21
N VAL A 54 4.03 6.20 16.05
CA VAL A 54 4.97 6.96 16.90
C VAL A 54 5.33 8.30 16.27
N ILE A 55 5.71 8.30 14.99
CA ILE A 55 6.19 9.51 14.28
C ILE A 55 5.03 10.35 13.78
N TYR A 56 3.99 9.71 13.26
CA TYR A 56 2.88 10.40 12.60
C TYR A 56 1.60 10.47 13.46
N ASN A 57 1.62 9.87 14.66
CA ASN A 57 0.44 9.65 15.50
C ASN A 57 -0.74 9.03 14.71
N GLN A 58 -0.40 8.26 13.68
CA GLN A 58 -1.35 7.74 12.71
C GLN A 58 -1.53 6.25 12.97
N LEU A 59 -2.64 5.94 13.62
CA LEU A 59 -3.15 4.58 13.73
C LEU A 59 -4.03 4.28 12.50
N ASN A 60 -4.22 2.99 12.24
CA ASN A 60 -5.06 2.49 11.15
C ASN A 60 -4.62 2.98 9.76
N LEU A 61 -3.32 2.83 9.46
CA LEU A 61 -2.74 3.27 8.19
C LEU A 61 -3.35 2.54 6.98
N ALA A 62 -3.77 1.28 7.16
CA ALA A 62 -4.38 0.49 6.11
C ALA A 62 -5.67 1.13 5.56
N SER A 63 -6.57 1.60 6.43
CA SER A 63 -7.81 2.27 5.99
C SER A 63 -7.54 3.58 5.27
N ILE A 64 -6.54 4.34 5.72
CA ILE A 64 -6.17 5.63 5.11
C ILE A 64 -5.61 5.42 3.71
N ILE A 65 -4.76 4.41 3.54
CA ILE A 65 -4.23 4.03 2.24
C ILE A 65 -5.35 3.55 1.32
N THR A 66 -6.24 2.69 1.82
CA THR A 66 -7.37 2.15 1.05
C THR A 66 -8.28 3.25 0.52
N ASP A 67 -8.65 4.20 1.39
CA ASP A 67 -9.47 5.36 1.02
C ASP A 67 -8.75 6.25 -0.01
N TYR A 68 -7.46 6.54 0.22
CA TYR A 68 -6.66 7.37 -0.68
C TYR A 68 -6.51 6.77 -2.08
N LEU A 69 -6.29 5.45 -2.16
CA LEU A 69 -6.19 4.71 -3.43
C LEU A 69 -7.55 4.42 -4.07
N GLN A 70 -8.66 4.84 -3.44
CA GLN A 70 -10.03 4.60 -3.88
C GLN A 70 -10.36 3.11 -4.12
N LEU A 71 -9.68 2.22 -3.39
CA LEU A 71 -9.95 0.79 -3.47
C LEU A 71 -11.24 0.48 -2.70
N LYS A 72 -12.15 -0.23 -3.34
CA LYS A 72 -13.49 -0.53 -2.81
C LYS A 72 -13.69 -2.03 -2.67
N ASP A 73 -14.65 -2.39 -1.81
CA ASP A 73 -15.16 -3.75 -1.67
C ASP A 73 -14.10 -4.80 -1.30
N LEU A 74 -13.12 -4.42 -0.46
CA LEU A 74 -12.03 -5.29 -0.01
C LEU A 74 -11.87 -5.30 1.52
N SER A 75 -11.23 -6.36 2.02
CA SER A 75 -10.95 -6.53 3.45
C SER A 75 -9.65 -5.81 3.86
N VAL A 76 -9.72 -4.97 4.89
CA VAL A 76 -8.60 -4.10 5.31
C VAL A 76 -7.99 -4.56 6.62
N TYR A 77 -6.67 -4.80 6.64
CA TYR A 77 -5.92 -5.26 7.82
C TYR A 77 -4.69 -4.38 8.10
N ASN A 78 -4.39 -4.15 9.38
CA ASN A 78 -3.15 -3.50 9.86
C ASN A 78 -2.25 -4.51 10.58
#